data_AF-A0A1I4WRF6-F1
#
_entry.id   AF-A0A1I4WRF6-F1
#
_cell.length_a   1.000
_cell.length_b   1.000
_cell.length_c   1.000
_cell.angle_alpha   90.00
_cell.angle_beta   90.00
_cell.angle_gamma   90.00
#
_symmetry.space_group_name_H-M   'P 1'
#
loop_
_entity.id
_entity.type
_entity.pdbx_description
1 polymer ?
#
loop_
_entity_poly.entity_id
_entity_poly.type
_entity_poly.pdbx_seq_one_letter_code
_entity_poly.pdbx_strand_id
1 'polypeptide(L)'
;MKNITFILMLIFGFSFSTLAQNKVSDFRKKYGKEIYYNYSGDFNYTQKYLDELYIIAEYYIANSKNELLKKIIENKGRLEYSVEQQQRNDKEYTVLGIGTVIEGRITKAQWLFYDAENNILYEYDLPNDELVVFE
;
A
#
# COMPACT_ATOMS: atom_id res chain seq x y z
N MET A 1 -6.32 -14.08 20.88
CA MET A 1 -6.42 -14.89 19.65
C MET A 1 -7.81 -14.68 19.07
N LYS A 2 -7.94 -13.90 18.00
CA LYS A 2 -9.21 -13.74 17.29
C LYS A 2 -9.07 -14.44 15.94
N ASN A 3 -9.96 -15.41 15.70
CA ASN A 3 -10.07 -16.15 14.45
C ASN A 3 -10.43 -15.16 13.34
N ILE A 4 -9.57 -15.03 12.34
CA ILE A 4 -9.83 -14.21 11.16
C ILE A 4 -10.47 -15.10 10.11
N THR A 5 -11.79 -15.02 10.03
CA THR A 5 -12.59 -15.54 8.93
C THR A 5 -12.20 -14.80 7.66
N PHE A 6 -11.70 -15.51 6.64
CA PHE A 6 -11.46 -14.96 5.31
C PHE A 6 -12.80 -14.62 4.66
N ILE A 7 -13.27 -13.39 4.86
CA ILE A 7 -14.40 -12.85 4.11
C ILE A 7 -13.86 -12.40 2.74
N LEU A 8 -14.37 -13.04 1.70
CA LEU A 8 -14.27 -12.59 0.32
C LEU A 8 -15.03 -11.26 0.22
N MET A 9 -14.35 -10.14 0.48
CA MET A 9 -14.95 -8.82 0.41
C MET A 9 -14.88 -8.32 -1.04
N LEU A 10 -15.98 -8.57 -1.75
CA LEU A 10 -16.23 -8.09 -3.09
C LEU A 10 -16.96 -6.75 -2.99
N ILE A 11 -16.29 -5.65 -2.60
CA ILE A 11 -16.96 -4.34 -2.60
C ILE A 11 -16.01 -3.15 -2.89
N PHE A 12 -16.43 -2.36 -3.90
CA PHE A 12 -16.15 -0.94 -4.24
C PHE A 12 -14.95 -0.52 -5.13
N GLY A 13 -15.29 0.34 -6.11
CA GLY A 13 -14.49 1.46 -6.62
C GLY A 13 -13.39 1.16 -7.63
N PHE A 14 -12.50 0.23 -7.31
CA PHE A 14 -11.41 -0.18 -8.19
C PHE A 14 -11.78 -1.46 -8.93
N SER A 15 -12.05 -1.34 -10.23
CA SER A 15 -12.08 -2.52 -11.11
C SER A 15 -10.65 -2.86 -11.50
N PHE A 16 -9.99 -3.70 -10.69
CA PHE A 16 -8.70 -4.25 -11.06
C PHE A 16 -8.86 -5.34 -12.12
N SER A 17 -7.89 -5.43 -13.03
CA SER A 17 -7.89 -6.50 -14.03
C SER A 17 -7.81 -7.88 -13.35
N THR A 18 -8.38 -8.91 -13.98
CA THR A 18 -8.33 -10.30 -13.47
C THR A 18 -6.88 -10.76 -13.22
N LEU A 19 -5.94 -10.33 -14.07
CA LEU A 19 -4.52 -10.63 -13.90
C LEU A 19 -3.96 -10.02 -12.61
N ALA A 20 -4.29 -8.76 -12.32
CA ALA A 20 -3.82 -8.08 -11.12
C ALA A 20 -4.44 -8.68 -9.85
N GLN A 21 -5.71 -9.12 -9.93
CA GLN A 21 -6.36 -9.84 -8.83
C GLN A 21 -5.71 -11.20 -8.54
N ASN A 22 -5.28 -11.93 -9.59
CA ASN A 22 -4.55 -13.18 -9.43
C ASN A 22 -3.22 -12.96 -8.71
N LYS A 23 -2.48 -11.89 -9.06
CA LYS A 23 -1.24 -11.52 -8.37
C LYS A 23 -1.44 -11.22 -6.90
N VAL A 24 -2.55 -10.59 -6.50
CA VAL A 24 -2.88 -10.38 -5.08
C VAL A 24 -3.12 -11.72 -4.37
N SER A 25 -3.83 -12.66 -5.00
CA SER A 25 -4.01 -14.01 -4.45
C SER A 25 -2.69 -14.73 -4.26
N ASP A 26 -1.82 -14.67 -5.27
CA ASP A 26 -0.49 -15.30 -5.24
C ASP A 26 0.42 -14.63 -4.20
N PHE A 27 0.35 -13.31 -4.06
CA PHE A 27 1.03 -12.57 -3.00
C PHE A 27 0.58 -13.07 -1.62
N ARG A 28 -0.72 -13.15 -1.35
CA ARG A 28 -1.24 -13.62 -0.05
C ARG A 28 -0.75 -15.03 0.28
N LYS A 29 -0.73 -15.94 -0.69
CA LYS A 29 -0.20 -17.32 -0.53
C LYS A 29 1.32 -17.33 -0.33
N LYS A 30 2.05 -16.58 -1.14
CA LYS A 30 3.52 -16.51 -1.08
C LYS A 30 3.95 -15.86 0.22
N TYR A 31 3.52 -14.64 0.51
CA TYR A 31 3.96 -13.86 1.67
C TYR A 31 3.43 -14.44 2.99
N GLY A 32 2.13 -14.77 3.06
CA GLY A 32 1.52 -15.48 4.19
C GLY A 32 1.49 -14.72 5.52
N LYS A 33 1.74 -13.40 5.50
CA LYS A 33 1.75 -12.52 6.68
C LYS A 33 0.88 -11.30 6.44
N GLU A 34 0.47 -10.63 7.51
CA GLU A 34 -0.18 -9.32 7.43
C GLU A 34 0.79 -8.23 6.98
N ILE A 35 0.26 -7.17 6.38
CA ILE A 35 0.98 -5.93 6.12
C ILE A 35 0.68 -4.99 7.29
N TYR A 36 1.70 -4.56 8.01
CA TYR A 36 1.51 -3.63 9.13
C TYR A 36 1.27 -2.22 8.61
N TYR A 37 0.58 -1.40 9.40
CA TYR A 37 0.50 0.02 9.12
C TYR A 37 0.46 0.87 10.37
N ASN A 38 0.88 2.12 10.22
CA ASN A 38 0.80 3.14 11.24
C ASN A 38 0.44 4.50 10.61
N TYR A 39 -0.08 5.40 11.43
CA TYR A 39 -0.42 6.78 11.05
C TYR A 39 -0.31 7.66 12.29
N SER A 40 -0.08 8.98 12.11
CA SER A 40 -0.12 9.90 13.25
C SER A 40 -1.54 9.98 13.81
N GLY A 41 -1.68 9.91 15.13
CA GLY A 41 -2.96 10.12 15.81
C GLY A 41 -3.57 11.51 15.59
N ASP A 42 -2.79 12.46 15.04
CA ASP A 42 -3.28 13.77 14.62
C ASP A 42 -4.27 13.69 13.45
N PHE A 43 -4.26 12.59 12.70
CA PHE A 43 -5.19 12.34 11.60
C PHE A 43 -6.33 11.40 12.03
N ASN A 44 -7.56 11.91 11.94
CA ASN A 44 -8.77 11.15 12.29
C ASN A 44 -9.29 10.33 11.08
N TYR A 45 -8.56 9.28 10.70
CA TYR A 45 -9.02 8.37 9.66
C TYR A 45 -10.15 7.47 10.16
N THR A 46 -11.18 7.31 9.32
CA THR A 46 -12.22 6.30 9.59
C THR A 46 -11.67 4.90 9.34
N GLN A 47 -12.16 3.89 10.06
CA GLN A 47 -11.75 2.50 9.82
C GLN A 47 -11.99 2.07 8.37
N LYS A 48 -13.11 2.50 7.77
CA LYS A 48 -13.43 2.21 6.38
C LYS A 48 -12.34 2.71 5.43
N TYR A 49 -11.86 3.94 5.64
CA TYR A 49 -10.79 4.50 4.81
C TYR A 49 -9.46 3.76 5.02
N LEU A 50 -9.14 3.37 6.26
CA LEU A 50 -7.96 2.55 6.55
C LEU A 50 -8.04 1.17 5.86
N ASP A 51 -9.23 0.56 5.81
CA ASP A 51 -9.45 -0.71 5.10
C ASP A 51 -9.24 -0.54 3.58
N GLU A 52 -9.70 0.59 3.02
CA GLU A 52 -9.45 0.95 1.61
C GLU A 52 -7.94 1.12 1.34
N LEU A 53 -7.21 1.85 2.18
CA LEU A 53 -5.76 2.03 2.06
C LEU A 53 -5.00 0.71 2.19
N TYR A 54 -5.46 -0.21 3.04
CA TYR A 54 -4.88 -1.54 3.16
C TYR A 54 -4.99 -2.32 1.84
N ILE A 55 -6.16 -2.28 1.19
CA ILE A 55 -6.38 -2.93 -0.11
C ILE A 55 -5.49 -2.29 -1.18
N ILE A 56 -5.35 -0.97 -1.19
CA ILE A 56 -4.47 -0.24 -2.12
C ILE A 56 -3.00 -0.63 -1.92
N ALA A 57 -2.53 -0.65 -0.67
CA ALA A 57 -1.16 -1.05 -0.36
C ALA A 57 -0.89 -2.51 -0.77
N GLU A 58 -1.82 -3.43 -0.48
CA GLU A 58 -1.71 -4.83 -0.87
C GLU A 58 -1.70 -5.00 -2.40
N TYR A 59 -2.59 -4.28 -3.10
CA TYR A 59 -2.64 -4.27 -4.56
C TYR A 59 -1.30 -3.82 -5.15
N TYR A 60 -0.77 -2.70 -4.66
CA TYR A 60 0.52 -2.19 -5.10
C TYR A 60 1.64 -3.19 -4.87
N ILE A 61 1.78 -3.69 -3.63
CA ILE A 61 2.85 -4.64 -3.25
C ILE A 61 2.80 -5.90 -4.13
N ALA A 62 1.61 -6.43 -4.39
CA ALA A 62 1.44 -7.63 -5.22
C ALA A 62 1.78 -7.40 -6.71
N ASN A 63 1.66 -6.16 -7.19
CA ASN A 63 1.85 -5.81 -8.60
C ASN A 63 3.16 -5.05 -8.86
N SER A 64 3.89 -4.65 -7.82
CA SER A 64 5.05 -3.78 -7.91
C SER A 64 6.23 -4.44 -8.66
N LYS A 65 6.95 -3.60 -9.42
CA LYS A 65 8.24 -3.96 -10.02
C LYS A 65 9.43 -3.65 -9.11
N ASN A 66 9.20 -3.04 -7.95
CA ASN A 66 10.26 -2.63 -7.02
C ASN A 66 11.03 -3.85 -6.47
N GLU A 67 12.30 -3.96 -6.84
CA GLU A 67 13.16 -5.10 -6.49
C GLU A 67 13.41 -5.23 -4.98
N LEU A 68 13.37 -4.12 -4.23
CA LEU A 68 13.49 -4.16 -2.77
C LEU A 68 12.25 -4.83 -2.15
N LEU A 69 11.04 -4.47 -2.61
CA LEU A 69 9.80 -5.12 -2.14
C LEU A 69 9.77 -6.61 -2.49
N LYS A 70 10.20 -6.98 -3.70
CA LYS A 70 10.30 -8.40 -4.09
C LYS A 70 11.22 -9.19 -3.14
N LYS A 71 12.40 -8.64 -2.83
CA LYS A 71 13.34 -9.24 -1.87
C LYS A 71 12.76 -9.35 -0.47
N ILE A 72 12.03 -8.35 0.01
CA ILE A 72 11.35 -8.41 1.32
C ILE A 72 10.35 -9.57 1.35
N ILE A 73 9.52 -9.70 0.30
CA ILE A 73 8.51 -10.78 0.18
C ILE A 73 9.18 -12.17 0.14
N GLU A 74 10.27 -12.31 -0.62
CA GLU A 74 11.02 -13.56 -0.75
C GLU A 74 11.62 -14.00 0.58
N ASN A 75 12.21 -13.05 1.31
CA ASN A 75 12.82 -13.30 2.62
C ASN A 75 11.81 -13.36 3.77
N LYS A 76 10.50 -13.26 3.48
CA LYS A 76 9.44 -13.12 4.50
C LYS A 76 9.70 -12.00 5.50
N GLY A 77 10.38 -10.93 5.06
CA GLY A 77 10.61 -9.74 5.86
C GLY A 77 9.29 -9.05 6.21
N ARG A 78 9.25 -8.30 7.30
CA ARG A 78 8.04 -7.58 7.71
C ARG A 78 7.77 -6.44 6.73
N LEU A 79 6.66 -6.51 6.01
CA LEU A 79 6.12 -5.38 5.25
C LEU A 79 5.33 -4.44 6.15
N GLU A 80 5.55 -3.16 5.97
CA GLU A 80 4.84 -2.10 6.69
C GLU A 80 4.67 -0.87 5.80
N TYR A 81 3.61 -0.11 6.03
CA TYR A 81 3.45 1.23 5.44
C TYR A 81 3.04 2.27 6.48
N SER A 82 3.54 3.50 6.30
CA SER A 82 3.01 4.66 7.00
C SER A 82 1.89 5.30 6.17
N VAL A 83 0.88 5.87 6.84
CA VAL A 83 -0.12 6.75 6.22
C VAL A 83 0.15 8.19 6.65
N GLU A 84 0.39 9.04 5.66
CA GLU A 84 0.75 10.45 5.80
C GLU A 84 -0.21 11.32 4.97
N GLN A 85 -0.28 12.61 5.25
CA GLN A 85 -0.92 13.60 4.39
C GLN A 85 0.15 14.51 3.79
N GLN A 86 0.03 14.81 2.51
CA GLN A 86 0.94 15.74 1.84
C GLN A 86 0.19 16.61 0.84
N GLN A 87 0.54 17.90 0.82
CA GLN A 87 0.08 18.84 -0.19
C GLN A 87 1.12 18.98 -1.30
N ARG A 88 0.68 18.92 -2.56
CA ARG A 88 1.52 19.14 -3.76
C ARG A 88 0.68 19.77 -4.85
N ASN A 89 1.15 20.90 -5.40
CA ASN A 89 0.45 21.67 -6.44
C ASN A 89 -1.02 21.96 -6.08
N ASP A 90 -1.24 22.49 -4.87
CA ASP A 90 -2.56 22.81 -4.30
C ASP A 90 -3.51 21.61 -4.14
N LYS A 91 -3.02 20.39 -4.31
CA LYS A 91 -3.77 19.15 -4.08
C LYS A 91 -3.27 18.41 -2.86
N GLU A 92 -4.20 17.92 -2.04
CA GLU A 92 -3.90 17.04 -0.92
C GLU A 92 -3.93 15.58 -1.36
N TYR A 93 -2.95 14.81 -0.90
CA TYR A 93 -2.83 13.39 -1.15
C TYR A 93 -2.73 12.65 0.19
N THR A 94 -3.31 11.46 0.23
CA THR A 94 -2.91 10.45 1.22
C THR A 94 -1.66 9.75 0.71
N VAL A 95 -0.58 9.79 1.48
CA VAL A 95 0.71 9.22 1.08
C VAL A 95 0.95 7.92 1.84
N LEU A 96 1.27 6.86 1.10
CA LEU A 96 1.64 5.56 1.65
C LEU A 96 3.16 5.36 1.53
N GLY A 97 3.87 5.39 2.65
CA GLY A 97 5.30 5.09 2.70
C GLY A 97 5.54 3.61 2.92
N ILE A 98 5.64 2.83 1.85
CA ILE A 98 5.74 1.36 1.90
C ILE A 98 7.19 0.93 2.06
N GLY A 99 7.45 -0.04 2.95
CA GLY A 99 8.78 -0.60 3.12
C GLY A 99 8.84 -1.76 4.09
N THR A 100 9.98 -1.87 4.77
CA THR A 100 10.25 -2.87 5.81
C THR A 100 10.70 -2.19 7.09
N VAL A 101 10.59 -2.88 8.22
CA VAL A 101 11.20 -2.41 9.47
C VAL A 101 12.59 -2.99 9.63
N ILE A 102 13.59 -2.12 9.82
CA ILE A 102 14.97 -2.46 10.17
C ILE A 102 15.30 -1.67 11.44
N GLU A 103 15.72 -2.36 12.50
CA GLU A 103 16.09 -1.74 13.79
C GLU A 103 15.01 -0.81 14.37
N GLY A 104 13.74 -1.18 14.20
CA GLY A 104 12.60 -0.40 14.70
C GLY A 104 12.24 0.84 13.87
N ARG A 105 12.89 1.06 12.72
CA ARG A 105 12.57 2.14 11.78
C ARG A 105 12.07 1.58 10.46
N ILE A 106 11.06 2.23 9.87
CA ILE A 106 10.65 1.91 8.51
C ILE A 106 11.74 2.39 7.56
N THR A 107 12.33 1.45 6.85
CA THR A 107 13.12 1.71 5.64
C THR A 107 12.16 1.70 4.47
N LYS A 108 11.82 2.91 3.97
CA LYS A 108 10.88 3.10 2.87
C LYS A 108 11.50 2.59 1.57
N ALA A 109 10.77 1.73 0.86
CA ALA A 109 11.11 1.22 -0.46
C ALA A 109 10.43 2.00 -1.57
N GLN A 110 9.22 2.51 -1.32
CA GLN A 110 8.45 3.32 -2.26
C GLN A 110 7.50 4.24 -1.50
N TRP A 111 7.29 5.47 -2.01
CA TRP A 111 6.15 6.30 -1.65
C TRP A 111 5.09 6.22 -2.72
N LEU A 112 3.83 6.09 -2.30
CA LEU A 112 2.68 6.19 -3.17
C LEU A 112 1.86 7.42 -2.79
N PHE A 113 1.43 8.17 -3.79
CA PHE A 113 0.50 9.28 -3.61
C PHE A 113 -0.88 8.80 -4.07
N TYR A 114 -1.83 8.77 -3.15
CA TYR A 114 -3.21 8.40 -3.45
C TYR A 114 -4.09 9.64 -3.48
N ASP A 115 -4.63 9.89 -4.66
CA ASP A 115 -5.66 10.89 -4.94
C ASP A 115 -7.02 10.26 -4.66
N ALA A 116 -7.49 10.41 -3.42
CA ALA A 116 -8.73 9.79 -2.96
C ALA A 116 -9.98 10.34 -3.66
N GLU A 117 -9.93 11.58 -4.16
CA GLU A 117 -11.03 12.21 -4.87
C GLU A 117 -11.25 11.58 -6.25
N ASN A 118 -10.15 11.32 -6.97
CA ASN A 118 -10.20 10.80 -8.35
C ASN A 118 -9.89 9.30 -8.43
N ASN A 119 -9.58 8.68 -7.29
CA ASN A 119 -9.24 7.27 -7.16
C ASN A 119 -8.01 6.89 -8.02
N ILE A 120 -6.98 7.74 -8.00
CA ILE A 120 -5.73 7.55 -8.78
C ILE A 120 -4.57 7.30 -7.81
N LEU A 121 -3.77 6.27 -8.11
CA LEU A 121 -2.56 5.95 -7.37
C LEU A 121 -1.34 6.33 -8.21
N TYR A 122 -0.38 7.01 -7.61
CA TYR A 122 0.88 7.38 -8.25
C TYR A 122 2.05 6.77 -7.49
N GLU A 123 3.06 6.28 -8.20
CA GLU A 123 4.40 6.07 -7.67
C GLU A 123 5.15 7.41 -7.65
N TYR A 124 5.79 7.73 -6.53
CA TYR A 124 6.73 8.85 -6.49
C TYR A 124 8.08 8.45 -7.09
N ASP A 125 8.45 9.11 -8.19
CA ASP A 125 9.77 9.05 -8.79
C ASP A 125 10.69 10.04 -8.06
N LEU A 126 11.39 9.54 -7.05
CA LEU A 126 12.28 10.35 -6.21
C LEU A 126 13.40 11.04 -7.02
N PRO A 127 14.10 10.37 -7.96
CA PRO A 127 15.12 11.02 -8.80
C PRO A 127 14.62 12.20 -9.62
N ASN A 128 13.41 12.10 -10.18
CA ASN A 128 12.86 13.13 -11.07
C ASN A 128 11.93 14.11 -10.34
N ASP A 129 11.60 13.84 -9.07
CA ASP A 129 10.57 14.55 -8.31
C ASP A 129 9.24 14.60 -9.09
N GLU A 130 8.73 13.43 -9.48
CA GLU A 130 7.51 13.31 -10.29
C GLU A 130 6.53 12.29 -9.71
N LEU A 131 5.24 12.51 -9.97
CA LEU A 131 4.19 11.53 -9.70
C LEU A 131 3.87 10.77 -11.00
N VAL A 132 4.20 9.48 -11.03
CA VAL A 132 3.96 8.59 -12.17
C VAL A 132 2.74 7.73 -11.86
N VAL A 133 1.74 7.73 -12.74
CA VAL A 133 0.52 6.92 -12.53
C VAL A 133 0.89 5.44 -12.43
N PHE A 134 0.35 4.76 -11.41
CA PHE A 134 0.47 3.32 -11.25
C PHE A 134 -0.71 2.60 -11.93
N GLU A 135 -0.39 1.70 -12.86
CA GLU A 135 -1.37 0.92 -13.65
C GLU A 135 -1.38 -0.57 -13.26
#